data_AF-A0A3B0WWV5-F1
#
_entry.id   AF-A0A3B0WWV5-F1
#
_cell.length_a   1.000
_cell.length_b   1.000
_cell.length_c   1.000
_cell.angle_alpha   90.00
_cell.angle_beta   90.00
_cell.angle_gamma   90.00
#
_symmetry.space_group_name_H-M   'P 1'
#
loop_
_entity.id
_entity.type
_entity.pdbx_description
1 polymer ?
#
loop_
_entity_poly.entity_id
_entity_poly.type
_entity_poly.pdbx_seq_one_letter_code
_entity_poly.pdbx_strand_id
1 'polypeptide(L)'
;MEKKTYIIGRKGSIPLFDKTTSSRHAQLVIDKNKMYLTDLNSTNGTFLVHKGKREPFKKGFIDIEQTLSFGSHVCTVRELVARAKIAY
;
A
#
# COMPACT_ATOMS: atom_id res chain seq x y z
N MET A 1 22.68 -0.06 5.82
CA MET A 1 21.25 -0.20 6.19
C MET A 1 20.43 0.15 4.98
N GLU A 2 19.65 -0.80 4.46
CA GLU A 2 19.05 -0.69 3.13
C GLU A 2 17.61 -0.21 3.18
N LYS A 3 17.34 0.91 2.53
CA LYS A 3 16.00 1.38 2.22
C LYS A 3 15.43 0.50 1.12
N LYS A 4 14.33 -0.22 1.40
CA LYS A 4 13.64 -1.05 0.39
C LYS A 4 12.41 -0.34 -0.13
N THR A 5 12.20 -0.40 -1.44
CA THR A 5 11.04 0.20 -2.12
C THR A 5 10.27 -0.89 -2.84
N TYR A 6 8.95 -0.91 -2.65
CA TYR A 6 8.04 -1.85 -3.28
C TYR A 6 6.96 -1.10 -4.03
N ILE A 7 6.59 -1.60 -5.20
CA ILE A 7 5.43 -1.11 -5.94
C ILE A 7 4.24 -2.00 -5.59
N ILE A 8 3.17 -1.37 -5.11
CA ILE A 8 1.88 -2.01 -4.85
C ILE A 8 1.00 -1.79 -6.09
N GLY A 9 0.38 -2.85 -6.58
CA GLY A 9 -0.58 -2.76 -7.68
C GLY A 9 -0.78 -4.10 -8.37
N ARG A 10 -1.65 -4.16 -9.38
CA ARG A 10 -1.94 -5.41 -10.11
C ARG A 10 -0.71 -6.05 -10.77
N LYS A 11 0.30 -5.24 -11.10
CA LYS A 11 1.56 -5.68 -11.74
C LYS A 11 2.79 -5.21 -10.93
N GLY A 12 2.61 -4.92 -9.64
CA GLY A 12 3.67 -4.45 -8.76
C GLY A 12 4.45 -5.60 -8.11
N SER A 13 5.55 -5.25 -7.42
CA SER A 13 6.30 -6.18 -6.55
C SER A 13 5.42 -6.75 -5.43
N ILE A 14 4.40 -6.00 -5.00
CA ILE A 14 3.33 -6.46 -4.11
C ILE A 14 2.05 -6.53 -4.95
N PRO A 15 1.69 -7.71 -5.48
CA PRO A 15 0.53 -7.86 -6.34
C PRO A 15 -0.77 -7.76 -5.53
N LEU A 16 -1.68 -6.88 -5.98
CA LEU A 16 -3.07 -6.83 -5.51
C LEU A 16 -4.00 -7.19 -6.66
N PHE A 17 -4.67 -8.35 -6.56
CA PHE A 17 -5.52 -8.90 -7.62
C PHE A 17 -6.95 -8.33 -7.55
N ASP A 18 -7.07 -7.03 -7.74
CA ASP A 18 -8.36 -6.33 -7.79
C ASP A 18 -8.43 -5.45 -9.04
N LYS A 19 -9.55 -5.50 -9.77
CA LYS A 19 -9.73 -4.80 -11.06
C LYS A 19 -9.65 -3.28 -10.93
N THR A 20 -9.99 -2.73 -9.77
CA THR A 20 -9.96 -1.29 -9.47
C THR A 20 -8.58 -0.82 -9.04
N THR A 21 -7.65 -1.72 -8.71
CA THR A 21 -6.28 -1.36 -8.39
C THR A 21 -5.50 -1.10 -9.69
N SER A 22 -4.88 0.08 -9.84
CA SER A 22 -3.96 0.36 -10.96
C SER A 22 -2.76 -0.62 -11.00
N SER A 23 -2.15 -0.79 -12.18
CA SER A 23 -0.98 -1.67 -12.36
C SER A 23 0.19 -1.29 -11.45
N ARG A 24 0.45 0.03 -11.35
CA ARG A 24 1.33 0.67 -10.36
C ARG A 24 0.45 1.65 -9.59
N HIS A 25 -0.02 1.25 -8.41
CA HIS A 25 -1.04 1.99 -7.66
C HIS A 25 -0.41 2.89 -6.60
N ALA A 26 0.45 2.31 -5.77
CA ALA A 26 1.13 3.01 -4.71
C ALA A 26 2.57 2.49 -4.57
N GLN A 27 3.40 3.27 -3.90
CA GLN A 27 4.77 2.91 -3.54
C GLN A 27 4.87 2.81 -2.03
N LEU A 28 5.40 1.69 -1.54
CA LEU A 28 5.74 1.48 -0.14
C LEU A 28 7.26 1.54 0.01
N VAL A 29 7.73 2.43 0.87
CA VAL A 29 9.13 2.55 1.26
C VAL A 29 9.26 2.07 2.69
N ILE A 30 10.16 1.13 2.93
CA ILE A 30 10.50 0.62 4.25
C ILE A 30 11.94 0.98 4.54
N ASP A 31 12.15 1.78 5.59
CA ASP A 31 13.47 2.16 6.09
C ASP A 31 13.56 1.87 7.59
N LYS A 32 14.37 0.88 7.95
CA LYS A 32 14.47 0.33 9.31
C LYS A 32 13.09 -0.09 9.85
N ASN A 33 12.48 0.72 10.71
CA ASN A 33 11.16 0.50 11.31
C ASN A 33 10.11 1.52 10.83
N LYS A 34 10.44 2.39 9.87
CA LYS A 34 9.54 3.39 9.34
C LYS A 34 9.01 2.97 7.99
N MET A 35 7.71 3.12 7.81
CA MET A 35 7.01 2.82 6.55
C MET A 35 6.41 4.11 6.02
N TYR A 36 6.69 4.40 4.75
CA TYR A 36 6.15 5.57 4.07
C TYR A 36 5.46 5.11 2.80
N LEU A 37 4.21 5.54 2.63
CA LEU A 37 3.40 5.19 1.48
C LEU A 37 3.15 6.43 0.63
N THR A 38 3.17 6.25 -0.69
CA THR A 38 2.83 7.30 -1.67
C THR A 38 1.89 6.72 -2.72
N ASP A 39 0.71 7.31 -2.89
CA ASP A 39 -0.20 7.07 -4.02
C ASP A 39 0.45 7.55 -5.32
N LEU A 40 0.49 6.71 -6.36
CA LEU A 40 1.14 7.03 -7.63
C LEU A 40 0.14 7.56 -8.66
N ASN A 41 -0.74 8.48 -8.24
CA ASN A 41 -1.90 8.94 -9.03
C ASN A 41 -2.72 7.77 -9.56
N SER A 42 -3.08 6.85 -8.67
CA SER A 42 -3.93 5.72 -9.01
C SER A 42 -5.31 6.19 -9.48
N THR A 43 -5.94 5.37 -10.33
CA THR A 43 -7.24 5.70 -10.94
C THR A 43 -8.36 5.82 -9.90
N ASN A 44 -8.37 4.91 -8.92
CA ASN A 44 -9.43 4.84 -7.91
C ASN A 44 -8.98 5.35 -6.54
N GLY A 45 -7.75 5.84 -6.41
CA GLY A 45 -7.23 6.41 -5.18
C GLY A 45 -6.78 5.39 -4.13
N THR A 46 -5.93 5.88 -3.23
CA THR A 46 -5.52 5.22 -1.99
C THR A 46 -6.21 5.91 -0.81
N PHE A 47 -6.69 5.13 0.17
CA PHE A 47 -7.40 5.65 1.34
C PHE A 47 -6.95 4.98 2.64
N LEU A 48 -6.98 5.72 3.73
CA LEU A 48 -6.94 5.18 5.08
C LEU A 48 -8.35 4.74 5.49
N VAL A 49 -8.46 3.52 6.03
CA VAL A 49 -9.73 2.96 6.49
C VAL A 49 -9.75 2.95 8.02
N HIS A 50 -10.70 3.69 8.60
CA HIS A 50 -10.89 3.72 10.05
C HIS A 50 -12.37 3.89 10.40
N LYS A 51 -12.89 3.07 11.31
CA LYS A 51 -14.30 3.11 11.78
C LYS A 51 -15.31 3.15 10.61
N GLY A 52 -15.07 2.36 9.57
CA GLY A 52 -15.94 2.28 8.38
C GLY A 52 -15.85 3.48 7.43
N LYS A 53 -15.01 4.48 7.72
CA LYS A 53 -14.76 5.64 6.85
C LYS A 53 -13.51 5.42 6.00
N ARG A 54 -13.50 6.02 4.82
CA ARG A 54 -12.34 6.08 3.90
C ARG A 54 -11.87 7.52 3.78
N GLU A 55 -10.67 7.79 4.26
CA GLU A 55 -10.05 9.10 4.18
C GLU A 55 -9.00 9.11 3.07
N PRO A 56 -9.02 10.06 2.12
CA PRO A 56 -8.05 10.11 1.04
C PRO A 56 -6.62 10.15 1.57
N PHE A 57 -5.76 9.28 1.05
CA PHE A 57 -4.36 9.19 1.46
C PHE A 57 -3.46 9.33 0.24
N LYS A 58 -2.77 10.47 0.12
CA LYS A 58 -1.85 10.73 -1.00
C LYS A 58 -0.41 10.34 -0.68
N LYS A 59 0.07 10.69 0.50
CA LYS A 59 1.41 10.30 0.97
C LYS A 59 1.52 10.49 2.47
N GLY A 60 2.35 9.68 3.11
CA GLY A 60 2.61 9.83 4.55
C GLY A 60 3.25 8.61 5.18
N PHE A 61 3.60 8.77 6.45
CA PHE A 61 3.97 7.64 7.29
C PHE A 61 2.75 6.81 7.62
N ILE A 62 2.94 5.50 7.65
CA ILE A 62 1.91 4.52 8.01
C ILE A 62 2.43 3.59 9.10
N ASP A 63 1.50 3.08 9.89
CA ASP A 63 1.76 2.08 10.93
C ASP A 63 1.31 0.68 10.49
N ILE A 64 1.94 -0.35 11.05
CA ILE A 64 1.70 -1.77 10.72
C ILE A 64 0.24 -2.21 10.96
N GLU A 65 -0.45 -1.59 11.92
CA GLU A 65 -1.84 -1.91 12.27
C GLU A 65 -2.88 -1.11 11.47
N GLN A 66 -2.45 -0.15 10.66
CA GLN A 66 -3.38 0.62 9.83
C GLN A 66 -3.99 -0.24 8.73
N THR A 67 -5.24 0.06 8.39
CA THR A 67 -5.94 -0.53 7.25
C THR A 67 -5.99 0.48 6.12
N LEU A 68 -5.61 0.05 4.92
CA LEU A 68 -5.59 0.86 3.71
C LEU A 68 -6.51 0.27 2.66
N SER A 69 -7.00 1.13 1.78
CA SER A 69 -7.75 0.75 0.58
C SER A 69 -7.00 1.23 -0.65
N PHE A 70 -6.87 0.37 -1.66
CA PHE A 70 -6.29 0.66 -2.97
C PHE A 70 -7.36 0.40 -4.05
N GLY A 71 -8.22 1.38 -4.31
CA GLY A 71 -9.51 1.15 -4.96
C GLY A 71 -10.48 0.40 -4.03
N SER A 72 -11.05 -0.71 -4.47
CA SER A 72 -11.89 -1.60 -3.66
C SER A 72 -11.11 -2.60 -2.81
N HIS A 73 -9.83 -2.82 -3.09
CA HIS A 73 -9.00 -3.74 -2.31
C HIS A 73 -8.66 -3.13 -0.95
N VAL A 74 -9.12 -3.76 0.14
CA VAL A 74 -8.83 -3.35 1.52
C VAL A 74 -7.90 -4.36 2.15
N CYS A 75 -6.82 -3.88 2.76
CA CYS A 75 -5.86 -4.72 3.48
C CYS A 75 -5.13 -3.93 4.57
N THR A 76 -4.61 -4.64 5.56
CA THR A 76 -3.74 -4.07 6.59
C THR A 76 -2.32 -3.82 6.05
N VAL A 77 -1.59 -2.90 6.69
CA VAL A 77 -0.17 -2.69 6.37
C VAL A 77 0.65 -3.94 6.69
N ARG A 78 0.29 -4.66 7.77
CA ARG A 78 0.84 -5.98 8.11
C ARG A 78 0.79 -6.96 6.95
N GLU A 79 -0.36 -7.05 6.28
CA GLU A 79 -0.58 -7.89 5.12
C GLU A 79 0.22 -7.47 3.88
N LEU A 80 0.43 -6.16 3.67
CA LEU A 80 1.30 -5.65 2.60
C LEU A 80 2.75 -6.03 2.84
N VAL A 81 3.24 -5.85 4.07
CA VAL A 81 4.62 -6.18 4.44
C VAL A 81 4.87 -7.68 4.37
N ALA A 82 3.89 -8.51 4.76
CA ALA A 82 3.98 -9.96 4.59
C ALA A 82 4.15 -10.34 3.11
N ARG A 83 3.35 -9.77 2.21
CA ARG A 83 3.49 -9.98 0.75
C ARG A 83 4.84 -9.53 0.22
N ALA A 84 5.37 -8.40 0.71
CA ALA A 84 6.67 -7.90 0.32
C ALA A 84 7.82 -8.86 0.69
N LYS A 85 7.68 -9.59 1.81
CA LYS A 85 8.65 -10.58 2.28
C LYS A 85 8.52 -11.95 1.60
N ILE A 86 7.36 -12.25 1.02
CA ILE A 86 7.09 -13.53 0.33
C ILE A 86 7.62 -13.51 -1.12
N ALA A 87 8.01 -12.35 -1.65
CA ALA A 87 8.58 -12.22 -3.00
C ALA A 87 10.05 -12.69 -3.12
N TYR A 88 10.45 -13.72 -2.34
CA TYR A 88 11.75 -14.39 -2.41
C TYR A 88 11.63 -15.71 -3.18
#